data_AF-A0A3D3RCI2-F1
#
_entry.id   AF-A0A3D3RCI2-F1
#
_cell.length_a   1.000
_cell.length_b   1.000
_cell.length_c   1.000
_cell.angle_alpha   90.00
_cell.angle_beta   90.00
_cell.angle_gamma   90.00
#
_symmetry.space_group_name_H-M   'P 1'
#
loop_
_entity.id
_entity.type
_entity.pdbx_description
1 polymer ?
#
loop_
_entity_poly.entity_id
_entity_poly.type
_entity_poly.pdbx_seq_one_letter_code
_entity_poly.pdbx_strand_id
1 'polypeptide(L)'
;LHKAQEKFQNHMGTSRISHQLEEILQSAEQGRVEALFAPLGSELWGHLPQDGELLQTHAQPESGDIALLNWAIRNTYRHGGTPYVIQPDDMPDQHSVLASFRW
;
A
#
# COMPACT_ATOMS: atom_id res chain seq x y z
N LEU A 1 -7.07 3.86 14.54
CA LEU A 1 -7.06 4.94 13.54
C LEU A 1 -6.24 6.13 14.01
N HIS A 2 -6.73 6.95 14.96
CA HIS A 2 -6.02 8.15 15.44
C HIS A 2 -4.54 7.92 15.81
N LYS A 3 -4.23 6.92 16.65
CA LYS A 3 -2.83 6.58 17.01
C LYS A 3 -1.96 6.15 15.84
N ALA A 4 -2.55 5.50 14.82
CA ALA A 4 -1.81 5.05 13.64
C ALA A 4 -1.52 6.23 12.70
N GLN A 5 -2.48 7.14 12.53
CA GLN A 5 -2.29 8.40 11.82
C GLN A 5 -1.26 9.30 12.53
N GLU A 6 -1.32 9.44 13.86
CA GLU A 6 -0.31 10.17 14.64
C GLU A 6 1.09 9.55 14.53
N LYS A 7 1.20 8.22 14.61
CA LYS A 7 2.48 7.52 14.42
C LYS A 7 3.03 7.76 13.01
N PHE A 8 2.17 7.84 12.01
CA PHE A 8 2.54 8.23 10.65
C PHE A 8 3.04 9.67 10.60
N GLN A 9 2.30 10.64 11.16
CA GLN A 9 2.73 12.04 11.21
C GLN A 9 4.08 12.21 11.90
N ASN A 10 4.35 11.44 12.96
CA ASN A 10 5.64 11.46 13.64
C ASN A 10 6.81 10.84 12.84
N HIS A 11 6.52 10.03 11.82
CA HIS A 11 7.52 9.43 10.93
C HIS A 11 7.53 10.05 9.53
N MET A 12 6.65 11.02 9.25
CA MET A 12 6.63 11.76 7.99
C MET A 12 7.93 12.51 7.77
N GLY A 13 8.54 12.29 6.60
CA GLY A 13 9.87 12.81 6.27
C GLY A 13 11.04 11.91 6.71
N THR A 14 10.78 10.73 7.27
CA THR A 14 11.82 9.72 7.51
C THR A 14 11.86 8.69 6.38
N SER A 15 13.01 8.03 6.16
CA SER A 15 13.21 6.98 5.14
C SER A 15 12.37 5.71 5.35
N ARG A 16 11.39 5.73 6.26
CA ARG A 16 10.53 4.59 6.61
C ARG A 16 9.13 4.70 6.03
N ILE A 17 8.79 5.81 5.38
CA ILE A 17 7.49 6.03 4.80
C ILE A 17 7.64 6.11 3.28
N SER A 18 6.77 5.41 2.56
CA SER A 18 6.70 5.46 1.10
C SER A 18 5.26 5.65 0.63
N HIS A 19 5.11 6.43 -0.43
CA HIS A 19 3.89 6.60 -1.22
C HIS A 19 4.05 6.04 -2.64
N GLN A 20 5.21 5.44 -2.95
CA GLN A 20 5.50 4.88 -4.26
C GLN A 20 4.90 3.48 -4.33
N LEU A 21 3.89 3.29 -5.18
CA LEU A 21 3.15 2.05 -5.28
C LEU A 21 4.06 0.83 -5.48
N GLU A 22 5.03 0.91 -6.39
CA GLU A 22 5.92 -0.19 -6.71
C GLU A 22 6.77 -0.62 -5.49
N GLU A 23 7.38 0.35 -4.79
CA GLU A 23 8.15 0.08 -3.58
C GLU A 23 7.28 -0.53 -2.47
N ILE A 24 6.04 -0.07 -2.35
CA ILE A 24 5.05 -0.60 -1.39
C ILE A 24 4.68 -2.04 -1.75
N LEU A 25 4.43 -2.34 -3.02
CA LEU A 25 4.11 -3.69 -3.49
C LEU A 25 5.27 -4.65 -3.20
N GLN A 26 6.48 -4.29 -3.61
CA GLN A 26 7.68 -5.10 -3.35
C GLN A 26 7.89 -5.31 -1.85
N SER A 27 7.78 -4.26 -1.05
CA SER A 27 7.96 -4.34 0.40
C SER A 27 6.85 -5.11 1.10
N ALA A 28 5.62 -5.10 0.58
CA ALA A 28 4.52 -5.92 1.08
C ALA A 28 4.77 -7.41 0.83
N GLU A 29 5.28 -7.80 -0.34
CA GLU A 29 5.66 -9.19 -0.62
C GLU A 29 6.83 -9.66 0.26
N GLN A 30 7.81 -8.79 0.48
CA GLN A 30 8.98 -9.07 1.30
C GLN A 30 8.69 -9.01 2.82
N GLY A 31 7.47 -8.65 3.22
CA GLY A 31 7.07 -8.55 4.63
C GLY A 31 7.66 -7.36 5.40
N ARG A 32 8.17 -6.36 4.68
CA ARG A 32 8.78 -5.15 5.27
C ARG A 32 7.75 -4.08 5.66
N VAL A 33 6.48 -4.23 5.30
CA VAL A 33 5.44 -3.26 5.66
C VAL A 33 5.00 -3.44 7.12
N GLU A 34 5.14 -2.39 7.94
CA GLU A 34 4.58 -2.31 9.29
C GLU A 34 3.09 -1.98 9.24
N ALA A 35 2.75 -0.90 8.52
CA ALA A 35 1.39 -0.43 8.35
C ALA A 35 1.18 0.05 6.91
N LEU A 36 0.03 -0.30 6.34
CA LEU A 36 -0.41 0.13 5.01
C LEU A 36 -1.70 0.93 5.16
N PHE A 37 -1.78 2.09 4.52
CA PHE A 37 -2.98 2.90 4.39
C PHE A 37 -3.45 2.83 2.94
N ALA A 38 -4.67 2.37 2.73
CA ALA A 38 -5.28 2.24 1.42
C ALA A 38 -6.70 2.83 1.44
N PRO A 39 -7.10 3.54 0.38
CA PRO A 39 -8.44 4.10 0.30
C PRO A 39 -9.49 3.01 0.07
N LEU A 40 -10.57 3.08 0.84
CA LEU A 40 -11.73 2.21 0.73
C LEU A 40 -12.45 2.46 -0.60
N GLY A 41 -12.82 1.39 -1.30
CA GLY A 41 -13.56 1.46 -2.55
C GLY A 41 -12.76 1.99 -3.74
N SER A 42 -11.45 2.20 -3.59
CA SER A 42 -10.57 2.50 -4.72
C SER A 42 -10.02 1.22 -5.31
N GLU A 43 -10.10 1.11 -6.62
CA GLU A 43 -9.53 -0.01 -7.37
C GLU A 43 -8.39 0.51 -8.24
N LEU A 44 -7.25 -0.15 -8.14
CA LEU A 44 -6.13 0.04 -9.05
C LEU A 44 -5.73 -1.32 -9.59
N TRP A 45 -5.74 -1.43 -10.90
CA TRP A 45 -5.48 -2.66 -11.62
C TRP A 45 -4.08 -2.64 -12.21
N GLY A 46 -3.49 -3.80 -12.44
CA GLY A 46 -2.22 -3.88 -13.14
C GLY A 46 -1.61 -5.28 -13.14
N HIS A 47 -0.51 -5.39 -13.87
CA HIS A 47 0.23 -6.63 -14.04
C HIS A 47 1.46 -6.66 -13.14
N LEU A 48 1.48 -7.61 -12.20
CA LEU A 48 2.53 -7.82 -11.22
C LEU A 48 2.94 -9.30 -11.28
N PRO A 49 4.03 -9.66 -11.97
CA PRO A 49 4.53 -11.02 -12.05
C PRO A 49 5.08 -11.50 -10.69
N GLN A 50 5.43 -12.78 -10.61
CA GLN A 50 5.91 -13.40 -9.36
C GLN A 50 7.25 -12.84 -8.84
N ASP A 51 8.04 -12.19 -9.70
CA ASP A 51 9.25 -11.49 -9.31
C ASP A 51 8.97 -10.19 -8.53
N GLY A 52 7.71 -9.74 -8.50
CA GLY A 52 7.26 -8.58 -7.75
C GLY A 52 7.52 -7.24 -8.45
N GLU A 53 7.89 -7.26 -9.74
CA GLU A 53 8.10 -6.03 -10.53
C GLU A 53 6.78 -5.53 -11.10
N LEU A 54 6.41 -4.28 -10.82
CA LEU A 54 5.15 -3.72 -11.35
C LEU A 54 5.35 -3.32 -12.81
N LEU A 55 4.76 -4.06 -13.74
CA LEU A 55 4.96 -3.79 -15.17
C LEU A 55 4.06 -2.68 -15.70
N GLN A 56 2.80 -2.65 -15.28
CA GLN A 56 1.82 -1.67 -15.77
C GLN A 56 0.67 -1.47 -14.78
N THR A 57 0.05 -0.29 -14.84
CA THR A 57 -1.17 0.04 -14.09
C THR A 57 -2.30 0.45 -15.03
N HIS A 58 -3.52 0.11 -14.65
CA HIS A 58 -4.75 0.40 -15.38
C HIS A 58 -5.82 0.94 -14.44
N ALA A 59 -6.58 1.93 -14.92
CA ALA A 59 -7.72 2.50 -14.19
C ALA A 59 -8.96 1.59 -14.21
N GLN A 60 -8.99 0.60 -15.11
CA GLN A 60 -10.04 -0.39 -15.27
C GLN A 60 -9.38 -1.76 -15.45
N PRO A 61 -10.04 -2.87 -15.07
CA PRO A 61 -9.45 -4.20 -15.17
C PRO A 61 -9.24 -4.62 -16.62
N GLU A 62 -8.01 -5.01 -16.96
CA GLU A 62 -7.68 -5.69 -18.21
C GLU A 62 -7.42 -7.19 -18.01
N SER A 63 -7.33 -7.93 -19.12
CA SER A 63 -7.09 -9.37 -19.08
C SER A 63 -5.72 -9.68 -18.47
N GLY A 64 -5.71 -10.37 -17.33
CA GLY A 64 -4.48 -10.73 -16.61
C GLY A 64 -4.10 -9.75 -15.51
N ASP A 65 -4.85 -8.67 -15.32
CA ASP A 65 -4.63 -7.74 -14.21
C ASP A 65 -5.02 -8.35 -12.87
N ILE A 66 -4.35 -7.87 -11.84
CA ILE A 66 -4.72 -8.07 -10.45
C ILE A 66 -5.12 -6.74 -9.81
N ALA A 67 -5.93 -6.80 -8.76
CA ALA A 67 -6.24 -5.64 -7.93
C ALA A 67 -5.03 -5.33 -7.02
N LEU A 68 -4.19 -4.37 -7.42
CA LEU A 68 -2.91 -4.06 -6.79
C LEU A 68 -3.05 -3.66 -5.32
N LEU A 69 -4.03 -2.80 -5.00
CA LEU A 69 -4.27 -2.38 -3.62
C LEU A 69 -4.71 -3.56 -2.74
N ASN A 70 -5.59 -4.42 -3.26
CA ASN A 70 -6.04 -5.61 -2.54
C ASN A 70 -4.90 -6.61 -2.33
N TRP A 71 -4.04 -6.76 -3.34
CA TRP A 71 -2.83 -7.58 -3.25
C TRP A 71 -1.89 -7.05 -2.15
N ALA A 72 -1.68 -5.73 -2.07
CA ALA A 72 -0.85 -5.09 -1.05
C ALA A 72 -1.43 -5.27 0.36
N ILE A 73 -2.75 -5.08 0.52
CA ILE A 73 -3.47 -5.29 1.78
C ILE A 73 -3.30 -6.74 2.26
N ARG A 74 -3.56 -7.70 1.36
CA ARG A 74 -3.45 -9.14 1.66
C ARG A 74 -2.04 -9.51 2.09
N ASN A 75 -1.01 -9.07 1.35
CA ASN A 75 0.38 -9.39 1.67
C ASN A 75 0.87 -8.69 2.94
N THR A 76 0.44 -7.44 3.18
CA THR A 76 0.72 -6.75 4.45
C THR A 76 0.15 -7.54 5.63
N TYR A 77 -1.12 -7.93 5.57
CA TYR A 77 -1.74 -8.74 6.63
C TYR A 77 -1.04 -10.11 6.79
N ARG A 78 -0.75 -10.79 5.67
CA ARG A 78 -0.07 -12.10 5.65
C ARG A 78 1.27 -12.08 6.38
N HIS A 79 2.03 -10.99 6.25
CA HIS A 79 3.34 -10.84 6.89
C HIS A 79 3.30 -10.13 8.26
N GLY A 80 2.12 -10.01 8.87
CA GLY A 80 1.96 -9.44 10.22
C GLY A 80 2.03 -7.91 10.26
N GLY A 81 1.80 -7.23 9.13
CA GLY A 81 1.52 -5.81 9.05
C GLY A 81 0.05 -5.50 9.27
N THR A 82 -0.22 -4.22 9.54
CA THR A 82 -1.58 -3.74 9.79
C THR A 82 -2.06 -2.91 8.60
N PRO A 83 -2.95 -3.44 7.75
CA PRO A 83 -3.64 -2.63 6.76
C PRO A 83 -4.75 -1.80 7.43
N TYR A 84 -4.80 -0.52 7.06
CA TYR A 84 -5.82 0.45 7.41
C TYR A 84 -6.53 0.83 6.11
N VAL A 85 -7.68 0.19 5.86
CA VAL A 85 -8.55 0.55 4.74
C VAL A 85 -9.51 1.63 5.24
N ILE A 86 -9.36 2.85 4.74
CA ILE A 86 -9.98 4.05 5.30
C ILE A 86 -10.67 4.89 4.23
N GLN A 87 -11.54 5.83 4.59
CA GLN A 87 -12.17 6.70 3.60
C GLN A 87 -11.09 7.51 2.84
N PRO A 88 -11.27 7.80 1.55
CA PRO A 88 -10.33 8.64 0.79
C PRO A 88 -10.06 9.99 1.47
N ASP A 89 -11.08 10.59 2.08
CA ASP A 89 -10.97 11.87 2.79
C ASP A 89 -10.13 11.78 4.08
N ASP A 90 -9.95 10.58 4.63
CA ASP A 90 -9.11 10.31 5.81
C ASP A 90 -7.66 9.94 5.43
N MET A 91 -7.35 9.82 4.13
CA MET A 91 -6.01 9.43 3.67
C MET A 91 -4.97 10.50 4.06
N PRO A 92 -3.85 10.10 4.69
CA PRO A 92 -2.78 11.03 5.01
C PRO A 92 -2.21 11.69 3.74
N ASP A 93 -2.08 13.01 3.77
CA ASP A 93 -1.48 13.84 2.72
C ASP A 93 -2.08 13.61 1.31
N GLN A 94 -3.33 13.13 1.23
CA GLN A 94 -4.07 12.88 -0.02
C GLN A 94 -3.38 11.92 -1.00
N HIS A 95 -2.48 11.06 -0.53
CA HIS A 95 -1.86 10.06 -1.38
C HIS A 95 -2.81 8.90 -1.70
N SER A 96 -2.63 8.28 -2.86
CA SER A 96 -3.44 7.13 -3.31
C SER A 96 -3.16 5.85 -2.53
N VAL A 97 -1.97 5.72 -1.95
CA VAL A 97 -1.56 4.64 -1.05
C VAL A 97 -0.37 5.13 -0.22
N LEU A 98 -0.21 4.57 0.97
CA LEU A 98 0.86 4.95 1.86
C LEU A 98 1.28 3.78 2.73
N ALA A 99 2.58 3.54 2.88
CA ALA A 99 3.10 2.50 3.78
C ALA A 99 4.19 3.03 4.69
N SER A 100 4.29 2.42 5.87
CA SER A 100 5.45 2.53 6.75
C SER A 100 6.15 1.18 6.81
N PHE A 101 7.48 1.19 6.84
CA PHE A 101 8.29 -0.01 6.84
C PHE A 101 8.85 -0.33 8.22
N ARG A 102 8.91 -1.63 8.52
CA ARG A 102 9.72 -2.20 9.60
C ARG A 102 11.08 -2.57 8.96
N TRP A 103 12.07 -1.70 9.20
CA TRP A 103 13.54 -1.88 9.06
C TRP A 103 14.04 -2.88 8.02
#